data_AF-A0A4Q0SZG5-F1
#
_entry.id   AF-A0A4Q0SZG5-F1
#
_cell.length_a   1.000
_cell.length_b   1.000
_cell.length_c   1.000
_cell.angle_alpha   90.00
_cell.angle_beta   90.00
_cell.angle_gamma   90.00
#
_symmetry.space_group_name_H-M   'P 1'
#
loop_
_entity.id
_entity.type
_entity.pdbx_description
1 polymer ?
#
loop_
_entity_poly.entity_id
_entity_poly.type
_entity_poly.pdbx_seq_one_letter_code
_entity_poly.pdbx_strand_id
1 'polypeptide(L)' 'MEIIDQTGGVTEVRVHQLVKSLGGDVLFDGEVWHVYTIANGLIERMELKDSGSGPDPTPSAAFSRH' A
#
# COMPACT_ATOMS: atom_id res chain seq x y z
N MET A 1 -11.37 3.64 -7.54
CA MET A 1 -10.91 2.25 -7.31
C MET A 1 -10.79 1.60 -8.67
N GLU A 2 -9.62 1.04 -8.95
CA GLU A 2 -9.27 0.37 -10.19
C GLU A 2 -8.82 -1.06 -9.86
N ILE A 3 -9.19 -2.04 -10.68
CA ILE A 3 -8.80 -3.44 -10.49
C ILE A 3 -8.24 -3.96 -11.82
N ILE A 4 -7.10 -4.63 -11.75
CA ILE A 4 -6.45 -5.31 -12.87
C ILE A 4 -6.18 -6.75 -12.47
N ASP A 5 -6.90 -7.68 -13.08
CA ASP A 5 -6.62 -9.11 -12.96
C ASP A 5 -5.56 -9.52 -13.97
N GLN A 6 -4.44 -10.04 -13.48
CA GLN A 6 -3.37 -10.58 -14.30
C GLN A 6 -3.51 -12.10 -14.42
N THR A 7 -3.11 -12.63 -15.58
CA THR A 7 -2.95 -14.08 -15.76
C THR A 7 -1.97 -14.64 -14.71
N GLY A 8 -2.42 -15.62 -13.92
CA GLY A 8 -1.59 -16.30 -12.92
C GLY A 8 -2.03 -16.11 -11.46
N GLY A 9 -3.23 -15.58 -11.21
CA GLY A 9 -3.76 -15.43 -9.84
C GLY A 9 -3.22 -14.19 -9.12
N VAL A 10 -2.70 -13.21 -9.88
CA VAL A 10 -2.28 -11.92 -9.33
C VAL A 10 -3.33 -10.86 -9.68
N THR A 11 -3.78 -10.12 -8.68
CA THR A 11 -4.75 -9.03 -8.85
C THR A 11 -4.15 -7.73 -8.28
N GLU A 12 -4.04 -6.70 -9.10
CA GLU A 12 -3.64 -5.36 -8.66
C GLU A 12 -4.90 -4.50 -8.42
N VAL A 13 -4.96 -3.83 -7.27
CA VAL A 13 -6.09 -2.98 -6.89
C VAL A 13 -5.57 -1.60 -6.49
N ARG A 14 -6.00 -0.55 -7.19
CA ARG A 14 -5.71 0.84 -6.82
C ARG A 14 -6.80 1.37 -5.90
N VAL A 15 -6.40 1.83 -4.73
CA VAL A 15 -7.29 2.45 -3.74
C VAL A 15 -6.77 3.82 -3.34
N HIS A 16 -7.69 4.72 -3.01
CA HIS A 16 -7.37 5.95 -2.28
C HIS A 16 -7.42 5.62 -0.79
N GLN A 17 -6.29 5.74 -0.10
CA GLN A 17 -6.16 5.41 1.31
C GLN A 17 -5.90 6.66 2.16
N LEU A 18 -6.69 6.80 3.22
CA LEU A 18 -6.52 7.80 4.27
C LEU A 18 -6.11 7.12 5.57
N VAL A 19 -4.95 7.48 6.11
CA VAL A 19 -4.42 6.97 7.38
C VAL A 19 -4.29 8.13 8.36
N LYS A 20 -4.78 7.94 9.58
CA LYS A 20 -4.68 8.93 10.67
C LYS A 20 -3.95 8.36 11.87
N SER A 21 -3.30 9.22 12.63
CA SER A 21 -2.79 8.91 13.96
C SER A 21 -3.95 8.68 14.93
N LEU A 22 -3.67 8.11 16.11
CA LEU A 22 -4.67 8.00 17.18
C LEU A 22 -5.20 9.38 17.65
N GLY A 23 -4.39 10.44 17.50
CA GLY A 23 -4.77 11.82 17.80
C GLY A 23 -5.60 12.49 16.71
N GLY A 24 -5.76 11.85 15.54
CA GLY A 24 -6.57 12.34 14.42
C GLY A 24 -5.80 13.06 13.32
N ASP A 25 -4.48 13.24 13.48
CA ASP A 25 -3.62 13.84 12.45
C ASP A 25 -3.54 12.93 11.22
N VAL A 26 -3.57 13.51 10.02
CA VAL A 26 -3.42 12.76 8.76
C VAL A 26 -1.96 12.37 8.59
N LEU A 27 -1.69 11.07 8.52
CA LEU A 27 -0.36 10.49 8.28
C LEU A 27 -0.14 10.16 6.80
N PHE A 28 -1.20 9.79 6.09
CA PHE A 28 -1.16 9.49 4.66
C PHE A 28 -2.53 9.77 4.05
N ASP A 29 -2.55 10.39 2.88
CA ASP A 29 -3.76 10.63 2.09
C ASP A 29 -3.37 10.57 0.61
N GLY A 30 -3.59 9.44 -0.03
CA GLY A 30 -3.11 9.22 -1.40
C GLY A 30 -3.51 7.88 -1.97
N GLU A 31 -3.09 7.65 -3.21
CA GLU A 31 -3.35 6.38 -3.89
C GLU A 31 -2.27 5.34 -3.59
N VAL A 32 -2.68 4.08 -3.48
CA VAL A 32 -1.78 2.94 -3.29
C VAL A 32 -2.25 1.76 -4.11
N TRP A 33 -1.30 1.00 -4.66
CA TRP A 33 -1.58 -0.25 -5.36
C TRP A 33 -1.38 -1.43 -4.41
N HIS A 34 -2.45 -2.16 -4.15
CA HIS A 34 -2.39 -3.46 -3.47
C HIS A 34 -2.24 -4.55 -4.51
N VAL A 35 -1.18 -5.34 -4.41
CA VAL A 35 -0.93 -6.49 -5.28
C VAL A 35 -1.23 -7.75 -4.48
N TYR A 36 -2.29 -8.46 -4.86
CA TYR A 36 -2.71 -9.70 -4.23
C TYR A 36 -2.27 -10.91 -5.05
N THR A 37 -1.74 -11.92 -4.39
CA THR A 37 -1.61 -13.28 -4.97
C THR A 37 -2.69 -14.15 -4.37
N ILE A 38 -3.52 -14.73 -5.23
CA ILE A 38 -4.67 -15.58 -4.85
C ILE A 38 -4.36 -17.02 -5.25
N ALA A 39 -4.39 -17.91 -4.27
CA ALA A 39 -4.22 -19.35 -4.46
C ALA A 39 -5.38 -20.09 -3.78
N ASN A 40 -6.00 -21.03 -4.49
CA ASN A 40 -7.14 -21.82 -3.99
C ASN A 40 -8.31 -20.97 -3.46
N GLY A 41 -8.54 -19.79 -4.07
CA GLY A 41 -9.60 -18.86 -3.66
C GLY A 41 -9.29 -18.05 -2.39
N LEU A 42 -8.07 -18.14 -1.85
CA LEU A 42 -7.62 -17.39 -0.68
C LEU A 42 -6.49 -16.43 -1.07
N ILE A 43 -6.39 -15.32 -0.34
CA ILE A 43 -5.23 -14.44 -0.44
C ILE A 43 -4.04 -15.15 0.20
N GLU A 44 -3.07 -15.53 -0.63
CA GLU A 44 -1.80 -16.11 -0.19
C GLU A 44 -0.81 -15.00 0.22
N ARG A 45 -0.81 -13.88 -0.51
CA ARG A 45 0.11 -12.76 -0.31
C ARG A 45 -0.54 -11.43 -0.65
N MET A 46 -0.13 -10.39 0.07
CA MET A 46 -0.40 -8.99 -0.26
C MET A 46 0.91 -8.22 -0.24
N GLU A 47 1.15 -7.41 -1.28
CA GLU A 47 2.25 -6.47 -1.36
C GLU A 47 1.70 -5.07 -1.67
N LEU A 48 2.43 -4.03 -1.23
CA LEU A 48 2.14 -2.65 -1.59
C LEU A 48 3.13 -2.24 -2.67
N LYS A 49 2.61 -1.84 -3.83
CA LYS A 49 3.40 -1.22 -4.89
C LYS A 49 3.29 0.29 -4.73
N ASP A 50 4.43 0.93 -4.59
CA ASP A 50 4.51 2.39 -4.55
C ASP A 50 4.03 2.94 -5.90
N SER A 51 3.08 3.88 -5.86
CA SER A 51 2.57 4.57 -7.05
C SER A 51 3.56 5.58 -7.63
N GLY A 52 4.71 5.78 -6.97
CA GLY A 52 5.83 6.58 -7.46
C GLY A 52 5.53 8.07 -7.40
N SER A 53 5.94 8.73 -6.31
CA SER A 53 6.25 10.16 -6.32
C SER A 53 7.15 10.55 -5.13
N GLY A 54 8.46 10.73 -5.38
CA GLY A 54 9.37 11.52 -4.53
C GLY A 54 9.99 10.83 -3.31
N PRO A 55 11.11 11.37 -2.77
CA PRO A 55 11.81 10.77 -1.64
C PRO A 55 11.06 11.09 -0.34
N ASP A 56 10.04 10.32 -0.02
CA ASP A 56 9.46 10.35 1.32
C ASP A 56 10.41 9.65 2.31
N PRO A 57 10.61 10.23 3.51
CA PRO A 57 11.63 9.77 4.42
C PRO A 57 11.31 8.33 4.82
N THR A 58 12.24 7.42 4.53
CA THR A 58 12.19 6.06 5.05
C THR A 58 11.89 6.09 6.56
N PRO A 59 11.06 5.17 7.09
CA PRO A 59 10.71 5.13 8.51
C PRO A 59 11.94 5.06 9.43
N SER A 60 13.10 4.66 8.89
CA SER A 60 14.42 4.66 9.54
C SER A 60 14.84 6.04 10.10
N ALA A 61 14.40 7.14 9.49
CA ALA A 61 14.74 8.49 9.95
C ALA A 61 14.04 8.89 11.27
N ALA A 62 12.88 8.29 11.58
CA ALA A 62 12.10 8.62 12.77
C ALA A 62 12.70 8.07 14.07
N PHE A 63 13.59 7.07 13.99
CA PHE A 63 14.18 6.37 15.15
C PHE A 63 15.60 6.83 15.52
N SER A 64 16.18 7.79 14.79
CA SER A 64 17.61 8.17 14.95
C SER A 64 17.88 9.34 15.90
N ARG A 65 16.93 9.77 16.74
CA ARG A 65 17.19 10.84 17.71
C ARG A 65 17.55 10.26 19.09
N HIS A 66 18.86 10.19 19.36
CA HIS A 66 19.43 10.09 20.71
C HIS A 66 20.37 11.27 20.92
#